data_AF-A0A8T3YIJ9-F1
#
_entry.id   AF-A0A8T3YIJ9-F1
#
_cell.length_a   1.000
_cell.length_b   1.000
_cell.length_c   1.000
_cell.angle_alpha   90.00
_cell.angle_beta   90.00
_cell.angle_gamma   90.00
#
_symmetry.space_group_name_H-M   'P 1'
#
loop_
_entity.id
_entity.type
_entity.pdbx_description
1 polymer ?
#
loop_
_entity_poly.entity_id
_entity_poly.type
_entity_poly.pdbx_seq_one_letter_code
_entity_poly.pdbx_strand_id
1 'polypeptide(L)'
;MLDWKILAASLVALLVISSLFLGAFGIQDFFGGIAEQIGRYTGADPLANLPAGDAPEEEPTLTLVLRPASFALTPSAPATIRSGETVISGFAGDMAFSFQNQTATLRSKDIQIAFPLVSVEVTSLRLARLQAEAVPFSLPPDVAADEGALDLRGFSGRATATPEGLTLEGSADSLSFTIGGNTYQRV
;
A
#
# COMPACT_ATOMS: atom_id res chain seq x y z
N MET A 1 -18.16 -3.07 50.26
CA MET A 1 -17.09 -3.67 49.45
C MET A 1 -17.77 -4.33 48.27
N LEU A 2 -17.74 -3.71 47.09
CA LEU A 2 -18.38 -4.29 45.90
C LEU A 2 -17.48 -5.42 45.41
N ASP A 3 -18.01 -6.63 45.31
CA ASP A 3 -17.27 -7.81 44.88
C ASP A 3 -16.85 -7.65 43.42
N TRP A 4 -15.54 -7.65 43.18
CA TRP A 4 -14.90 -7.51 41.87
C TRP A 4 -15.49 -8.46 40.82
N LYS A 5 -15.93 -9.65 41.25
CA LYS A 5 -16.54 -10.65 40.37
C LYS A 5 -17.90 -10.21 39.84
N ILE A 6 -18.67 -9.49 40.66
CA ILE A 6 -19.97 -8.94 40.26
C ILE A 6 -19.75 -7.82 39.24
N LEU A 7 -18.71 -7.00 39.44
CA LEU A 7 -18.35 -5.90 38.54
C LEU A 7 -17.92 -6.42 37.15
N ALA A 8 -17.09 -7.49 37.12
CA ALA A 8 -16.67 -8.14 35.89
C ALA A 8 -17.84 -8.82 35.14
N ALA A 9 -18.71 -9.53 35.86
CA ALA A 9 -19.89 -10.16 35.26
C ALA A 9 -20.88 -9.13 34.69
N SER A 10 -21.04 -7.99 35.37
CA SER A 10 -21.89 -6.88 34.92
C SER A 10 -21.34 -6.26 33.64
N LEU A 11 -20.02 -6.10 33.54
CA LEU A 11 -19.35 -5.54 32.36
C LEU A 11 -19.49 -6.46 31.14
N VAL A 12 -19.31 -7.78 31.33
CA VAL A 12 -19.47 -8.77 30.27
C VAL A 12 -20.91 -8.85 29.80
N ALA A 13 -21.88 -8.85 30.72
CA ALA A 13 -23.30 -8.82 30.37
C ALA A 13 -23.66 -7.54 29.59
N LEU A 14 -23.12 -6.38 29.98
CA LEU A 14 -23.31 -5.12 29.25
C LEU A 14 -22.70 -5.17 27.84
N LEU A 15 -21.55 -5.84 27.69
CA LEU A 15 -20.82 -6.00 26.42
C LEU A 15 -21.55 -6.90 25.44
N VAL A 16 -22.14 -8.00 25.94
CA VAL A 16 -22.96 -8.93 25.14
C VAL A 16 -24.30 -8.29 24.76
N ILE A 17 -24.93 -7.53 25.66
CA ILE A 17 -26.18 -6.83 25.34
C ILE A 17 -25.92 -5.68 24.34
N SER A 18 -24.79 -4.98 24.47
CA SER A 18 -24.36 -3.92 23.54
C SER A 18 -24.13 -4.46 22.11
N SER A 19 -23.49 -5.62 21.97
CA SER A 19 -23.23 -6.24 20.66
C SER A 19 -24.50 -6.76 19.96
N LEU A 20 -25.55 -7.07 20.72
CA LEU A 20 -26.85 -7.50 20.21
C LEU A 20 -27.74 -6.33 19.74
N PHE A 21 -27.58 -5.13 20.30
CA PHE A 21 -28.41 -3.97 19.96
C PHE A 21 -27.75 -2.98 18.97
N LEU A 22 -26.42 -2.94 18.88
CA LEU A 22 -25.69 -2.10 17.92
C LEU A 22 -24.94 -2.98 16.91
N GLY A 23 -25.59 -3.30 15.80
CA GLY A 23 -24.97 -4.07 14.72
C GLY A 23 -23.68 -3.41 14.21
N ALA A 24 -22.57 -4.15 14.31
CA ALA A 24 -21.31 -4.13 13.56
C ALA A 24 -20.62 -2.80 13.16
N PHE A 25 -21.09 -1.62 13.54
CA PHE A 25 -20.44 -0.35 13.23
C PHE A 25 -20.18 0.43 14.53
N GLY A 26 -18.89 0.53 14.91
CA GLY A 26 -18.42 1.47 15.93
C GLY A 26 -17.82 0.88 17.22
N ILE A 27 -17.64 -0.44 17.31
CA ILE A 27 -17.11 -1.07 18.54
C ILE A 27 -15.57 -0.94 18.64
N GLN A 28 -14.82 -0.96 17.53
CA GLN A 28 -13.35 -0.98 17.58
C GLN A 28 -12.75 0.28 18.23
N ASP A 29 -13.30 1.47 17.94
CA ASP A 29 -12.77 2.72 18.48
C ASP A 29 -13.06 2.91 19.98
N PHE A 30 -14.18 2.35 20.47
CA PHE A 30 -14.56 2.48 21.87
C PHE A 30 -13.74 1.56 22.79
N PHE A 31 -13.37 0.37 22.31
CA PHE A 31 -12.57 -0.60 23.08
C PHE A 31 -11.07 -0.30 23.06
N GLY A 32 -10.55 0.31 21.99
CA GLY A 32 -9.16 0.79 21.95
C GLY A 32 -8.86 1.79 23.07
N GLY A 33 -9.77 2.74 23.31
CA GLY A 33 -9.60 3.74 24.37
C GLY A 33 -9.68 3.17 25.79
N ILE A 34 -10.54 2.17 26.03
CA ILE A 34 -10.69 1.54 27.36
C ILE A 34 -9.53 0.58 27.64
N ALA A 35 -9.05 -0.17 26.63
CA ALA A 35 -7.91 -1.07 26.77
C ALA A 35 -6.62 -0.29 27.10
N GLU A 36 -6.41 0.86 26.46
CA GLU A 36 -5.26 1.72 26.75
C GLU A 36 -5.32 2.30 28.18
N GLN A 37 -6.52 2.58 28.69
CA GLN A 37 -6.71 3.15 30.03
C GLN A 37 -6.60 2.10 31.15
N ILE A 38 -6.98 0.84 30.89
CA ILE A 38 -6.81 -0.28 31.84
C ILE A 38 -5.36 -0.78 31.87
N GLY A 39 -4.67 -0.78 30.72
CA GLY A 39 -3.25 -1.16 30.61
C GLY A 39 -2.32 -0.25 31.41
N ARG A 40 -2.63 1.05 31.52
CA ARG A 40 -1.84 2.00 32.35
C ARG A 40 -1.98 1.79 33.86
N TYR A 41 -3.04 1.13 34.34
CA TYR A 41 -3.28 0.96 35.78
C TYR A 41 -2.83 -0.39 36.34
N THR A 42 -2.56 -1.40 35.50
CA THR A 42 -2.35 -2.78 35.97
C THR A 42 -1.00 -3.39 35.61
N GLY A 43 -0.21 -2.79 34.72
CA GLY A 43 1.19 -3.18 34.44
C GLY A 43 1.37 -4.62 33.93
N ALA A 44 0.29 -5.34 33.66
CA ALA A 44 0.25 -6.68 33.13
C ALA A 44 -0.87 -6.73 32.10
N ASP A 45 -0.51 -6.98 30.85
CA ASP A 45 -1.46 -7.12 29.76
C ASP A 45 -2.29 -8.39 29.98
N PRO A 46 -3.59 -8.29 30.34
CA PRO A 46 -4.42 -9.45 30.65
C PRO A 46 -4.75 -10.29 29.40
N LEU A 47 -4.29 -9.86 28.22
CA LEU A 47 -4.53 -10.51 26.93
C LEU A 47 -3.36 -11.38 26.45
N ALA A 48 -2.24 -11.43 27.19
CA ALA A 48 -1.05 -12.19 26.81
C ALA A 48 -1.26 -13.72 26.67
N ASN A 49 -2.42 -14.24 27.07
CA ASN A 49 -2.74 -15.67 27.06
C ASN A 49 -4.03 -16.03 26.29
N LEU A 50 -4.58 -15.11 25.49
CA LEU A 50 -5.55 -15.52 24.48
C LEU A 50 -4.80 -16.18 23.33
N PRO A 51 -5.28 -17.30 22.76
CA PRO A 51 -4.73 -17.79 21.50
C PRO A 51 -4.83 -16.64 20.51
N ALA A 52 -3.68 -16.14 20.05
CA ALA A 52 -3.62 -15.23 18.94
C ALA A 52 -4.34 -15.94 17.79
N GLY A 53 -5.61 -15.60 17.57
CA GLY A 53 -6.27 -15.97 16.33
C GLY A 53 -5.37 -15.41 15.25
N ASP A 54 -4.90 -16.28 14.36
CA ASP A 54 -3.91 -15.99 13.33
C ASP A 54 -4.14 -14.57 12.81
N ALA A 55 -3.35 -13.62 13.33
CA ALA A 55 -3.24 -12.32 12.72
C ALA A 55 -2.73 -12.66 11.32
N PRO A 56 -3.42 -12.26 10.23
CA PRO A 56 -2.92 -12.53 8.91
C PRO A 56 -1.48 -12.03 8.88
N GLU A 57 -0.53 -12.92 8.65
CA GLU A 57 0.86 -12.53 8.39
C GLU A 57 0.77 -11.51 7.25
N GLU A 58 0.97 -10.23 7.56
CA GLU A 58 1.01 -9.20 6.53
C GLU A 58 2.18 -9.56 5.62
N GLU A 59 1.89 -10.13 4.45
CA GLU A 59 2.93 -10.44 3.46
C GLU A 59 3.77 -9.19 3.24
N PRO A 60 5.12 -9.31 3.25
CA PRO A 60 6.00 -8.15 3.13
C PRO A 60 5.71 -7.45 1.80
N THR A 61 5.05 -6.29 1.88
CA THR A 61 4.74 -5.49 0.70
C THR A 61 6.04 -5.01 0.06
N LEU A 62 6.23 -5.31 -1.23
CA LEU A 62 7.34 -4.79 -2.01
C LEU A 62 7.15 -3.28 -2.18
N THR A 63 8.10 -2.49 -1.71
CA THR A 63 8.23 -1.07 -2.06
C THR A 63 9.41 -0.88 -2.99
N LEU A 64 9.17 -0.32 -4.18
CA LEU A 64 10.19 0.00 -5.17
C LEU A 64 10.03 1.46 -5.58
N VAL A 65 11.09 2.25 -5.38
CA VAL A 65 11.13 3.65 -5.84
C VAL A 65 12.06 3.74 -7.04
N LEU A 66 11.57 4.34 -8.12
CA LEU A 66 12.27 4.55 -9.39
C LEU A 66 12.33 6.05 -9.66
N ARG A 67 13.48 6.56 -10.13
CA ARG A 67 13.64 7.97 -10.52
C ARG A 67 14.03 8.14 -12.00
N PRO A 68 13.19 7.67 -12.95
CA PRO A 68 13.48 7.82 -14.36
C PRO A 68 13.17 9.25 -14.85
N ALA A 69 13.76 9.67 -15.97
CA ALA A 69 13.39 10.94 -16.61
C ALA A 69 11.94 10.92 -17.17
N SER A 70 11.51 9.74 -17.63
CA SER A 70 10.16 9.47 -18.09
C SER A 70 9.80 8.01 -17.86
N PHE A 71 8.52 7.72 -17.64
CA PHE A 71 8.00 6.38 -17.47
C PHE A 71 6.71 6.20 -18.27
N ALA A 72 6.55 5.07 -18.94
CA ALA A 72 5.32 4.73 -19.64
C ALA A 72 4.85 3.36 -19.17
N LEU A 73 3.54 3.23 -18.99
CA LEU A 73 2.93 1.97 -18.60
C LEU A 73 1.59 1.78 -19.32
N THR A 74 1.28 0.52 -19.61
CA THR A 74 -0.01 0.09 -20.15
C THR A 74 -0.53 -0.98 -19.20
N PRO A 75 -1.56 -0.69 -18.39
CA PRO A 75 -2.11 -1.68 -17.46
C PRO A 75 -2.65 -2.89 -18.21
N SER A 76 -2.45 -4.08 -17.67
CA SER A 76 -3.03 -5.29 -18.25
C SER A 76 -4.53 -5.44 -17.96
N ALA A 77 -5.09 -4.59 -17.08
CA ALA A 77 -6.49 -4.54 -16.70
C ALA A 77 -6.90 -3.08 -16.41
N PRO A 78 -8.19 -2.73 -16.50
CA PRO A 78 -8.65 -1.38 -16.18
C PRO A 78 -8.19 -0.93 -14.79
N ALA A 79 -7.61 0.26 -14.71
CA ALA A 79 -7.06 0.82 -13.47
C ALA A 79 -7.86 2.04 -13.01
N THR A 80 -7.71 2.41 -11.73
CA THR A 80 -8.27 3.65 -11.21
C THR A 80 -7.15 4.66 -11.04
N ILE A 81 -7.30 5.84 -11.65
CA ILE A 81 -6.33 6.92 -11.59
C ILE A 81 -6.89 8.02 -10.70
N ARG A 82 -6.09 8.51 -9.75
CA ARG A 82 -6.43 9.65 -8.90
C ARG A 82 -5.36 10.73 -9.05
N SER A 83 -5.80 11.97 -9.21
CA SER A 83 -4.94 13.15 -9.21
C SER A 83 -5.67 14.29 -8.51
N GLY A 84 -5.27 14.57 -7.26
CA GLY A 84 -6.03 15.47 -6.39
C GLY A 84 -7.45 14.96 -6.16
N GLU A 85 -8.45 15.82 -6.41
CA GLU A 85 -9.87 15.46 -6.32
C GLU A 85 -10.41 14.72 -7.56
N THR A 86 -9.63 14.67 -8.64
CA THR A 86 -10.04 14.01 -9.88
C THR A 86 -9.83 12.49 -9.78
N VAL A 87 -10.87 11.73 -10.11
CA VAL A 87 -10.83 10.26 -10.16
C VAL A 87 -11.30 9.78 -11.53
N ILE A 88 -10.48 8.97 -12.19
CA ILE A 88 -10.81 8.29 -13.44
C ILE A 88 -10.87 6.80 -13.13
N SER A 89 -12.09 6.27 -13.04
CA SER A 89 -12.35 4.86 -12.74
C SER A 89 -12.42 4.03 -14.02
N GLY A 90 -11.77 2.85 -14.01
CA GLY A 90 -11.84 1.92 -15.13
C GLY A 90 -11.08 2.38 -16.38
N PHE A 91 -10.01 3.16 -16.20
CA PHE A 91 -9.17 3.62 -17.31
C PHE A 91 -8.48 2.42 -17.98
N ALA A 92 -8.65 2.31 -19.29
CA ALA A 92 -7.97 1.36 -20.15
C ALA A 92 -7.25 2.11 -21.27
N GLY A 93 -5.93 2.16 -21.21
CA GLY A 93 -5.10 2.91 -22.15
C GLY A 93 -3.66 3.04 -21.66
N ASP A 94 -2.89 3.82 -22.40
CA ASP A 94 -1.49 4.09 -22.09
C ASP A 94 -1.39 5.28 -21.14
N MET A 95 -0.47 5.18 -20.19
CA MET A 95 -0.07 6.29 -19.33
C MET A 95 1.39 6.59 -19.55
N ALA A 96 1.72 7.87 -19.69
CA ALA A 96 3.08 8.34 -19.78
C ALA A 96 3.29 9.47 -18.77
N PHE A 97 4.38 9.38 -18.03
CA PHE A 97 4.80 10.33 -17.02
C PHE A 97 6.15 10.90 -17.45
N SER A 98 6.22 12.20 -17.64
CA SER A 98 7.48 12.91 -17.85
C SER A 98 7.82 13.64 -16.55
N PHE A 99 8.84 13.17 -15.85
CA PHE A 99 9.29 13.75 -14.58
C PHE A 99 10.08 15.03 -14.83
N GLN A 100 10.87 15.07 -15.91
CA GLN A 100 11.60 16.27 -16.34
C GLN A 100 10.65 17.42 -16.73
N ASN A 101 9.59 17.13 -17.50
CA ASN A 101 8.61 18.13 -17.92
C ASN A 101 7.41 18.23 -16.97
N GLN A 102 7.43 17.49 -15.86
CA GLN A 102 6.36 17.42 -14.85
C GLN A 102 4.96 17.30 -15.47
N THR A 103 4.80 16.37 -16.40
CA THR A 103 3.54 16.17 -17.13
C THR A 103 3.15 14.70 -17.11
N ALA A 104 1.88 14.43 -16.80
CA ALA A 104 1.25 13.12 -17.00
C ALA A 104 0.37 13.17 -18.24
N THR A 105 0.41 12.12 -19.04
CA THR A 105 -0.41 11.95 -20.25
C THR A 105 -1.14 10.63 -20.17
N LEU A 106 -2.46 10.68 -20.36
CA LEU A 106 -3.32 9.52 -20.48
C LEU A 106 -3.83 9.46 -21.90
N ARG A 107 -3.64 8.31 -22.57
CA ARG A 107 -4.08 8.08 -23.93
C ARG A 107 -4.98 6.86 -23.98
N SER A 108 -6.19 7.02 -24.51
CA SER A 108 -7.11 5.92 -24.74
C SER A 108 -7.85 6.15 -26.05
N LYS A 109 -7.67 5.22 -27.01
CA LYS A 109 -8.24 5.32 -28.37
C LYS A 109 -7.92 6.68 -29.00
N ASP A 110 -8.94 7.51 -29.22
CA ASP A 110 -8.87 8.82 -29.88
C ASP A 110 -8.75 9.99 -28.89
N ILE A 111 -8.68 9.71 -27.58
CA ILE A 111 -8.60 10.73 -26.52
C ILE A 111 -7.19 10.74 -25.93
N GLN A 112 -6.62 11.94 -25.85
CA GLN A 112 -5.39 12.21 -25.10
C GLN A 112 -5.64 13.35 -24.11
N ILE A 113 -5.34 13.10 -22.85
CA ILE A 113 -5.41 14.09 -21.77
C ILE A 113 -4.00 14.28 -21.23
N ALA A 114 -3.52 15.51 -21.22
CA ALA A 114 -2.27 15.88 -20.58
C ALA A 114 -2.55 16.83 -19.42
N PHE A 115 -1.90 16.60 -18.28
CA PHE A 115 -2.05 17.42 -17.08
C PHE A 115 -0.75 17.48 -16.28
N PRO A 116 -0.58 18.50 -15.40
CA PRO A 116 0.61 18.61 -14.57
C PRO A 116 0.79 17.39 -13.65
N LEU A 117 2.02 16.88 -13.58
CA LEU A 117 2.40 15.80 -12.67
C LEU A 117 2.64 16.39 -11.28
N VAL A 118 1.61 16.38 -10.43
CA VAL A 118 1.72 16.77 -9.02
C VAL A 118 1.79 15.54 -8.13
N SER A 119 0.75 14.71 -8.18
CA SER A 119 0.70 13.39 -7.58
C SER A 119 -0.38 12.60 -8.31
N VAL A 120 0.04 11.52 -8.96
CA VAL A 120 -0.86 10.64 -9.70
C VAL A 120 -0.76 9.26 -9.09
N GLU A 121 -1.85 8.82 -8.49
CA GLU A 121 -1.98 7.48 -7.93
C GLU A 121 -2.74 6.60 -8.92
N VAL A 122 -2.18 5.43 -9.21
CA VAL A 122 -2.80 4.38 -10.00
C VAL A 122 -3.02 3.18 -9.09
N THR A 123 -4.27 2.93 -8.74
CA THR A 123 -4.64 1.80 -7.87
C THR A 123 -5.14 0.61 -8.68
N SER A 124 -5.01 -0.59 -8.10
CA SER A 124 -5.28 -1.86 -8.79
C SER A 124 -4.43 -2.04 -10.06
N LEU A 125 -3.23 -1.49 -10.06
CA LEU A 125 -2.29 -1.61 -11.17
C LEU A 125 -1.86 -3.07 -11.29
N ARG A 126 -1.97 -3.61 -12.49
CA ARG A 126 -1.41 -4.91 -12.86
C ARG A 126 -0.45 -4.75 -14.02
N LEU A 127 0.78 -5.20 -13.81
CA LEU A 127 1.84 -5.18 -14.81
C LEU A 127 2.34 -6.60 -15.01
N ALA A 128 2.30 -7.09 -16.24
CA ALA A 128 2.93 -8.36 -16.57
C ALA A 128 4.45 -8.30 -16.38
N ARG A 129 5.05 -7.17 -16.77
CA ARG A 129 6.49 -6.91 -16.64
C ARG A 129 6.77 -5.42 -16.60
N LEU A 130 7.76 -5.03 -15.81
CA LEU A 130 8.39 -3.72 -15.83
C LEU A 130 9.90 -3.94 -15.94
N GLN A 131 10.49 -3.39 -17.00
CA GLN A 131 11.93 -3.42 -17.22
C GLN A 131 12.47 -2.00 -17.25
N ALA A 132 13.53 -1.74 -16.51
CA ALA A 132 14.23 -0.47 -16.46
C ALA A 132 15.74 -0.72 -16.59
N GLU A 133 16.44 0.14 -17.33
CA GLU A 133 17.88 0.07 -17.54
C GLU A 133 18.49 1.44 -17.28
N ALA A 134 19.61 1.48 -16.55
CA ALA A 134 20.29 2.70 -16.15
C ALA A 134 19.37 3.72 -15.45
N VAL A 135 18.49 3.24 -14.57
CA VAL A 135 17.56 4.07 -13.79
C VAL A 135 17.99 4.09 -12.33
N PRO A 136 18.01 5.26 -11.66
CA PRO A 136 18.20 5.31 -10.22
C PRO A 136 17.01 4.67 -9.51
N PHE A 137 17.27 3.77 -8.57
CA PHE A 137 16.21 3.09 -7.82
C PHE A 137 16.59 2.86 -6.37
N SER A 138 15.57 2.64 -5.53
CA SER A 138 15.77 2.15 -4.16
C SER A 138 14.72 1.11 -3.77
N LEU A 139 15.16 0.08 -3.06
CA LEU A 139 14.33 -0.92 -2.40
C LEU A 139 14.67 -0.94 -0.91
N PRO A 140 13.72 -0.63 -0.03
CA PRO A 140 13.90 -0.77 1.40
C PRO A 140 14.21 -2.24 1.81
N PRO A 141 14.96 -2.44 2.91
CA PRO A 141 15.52 -1.40 3.77
C PRO A 141 16.78 -0.71 3.22
N ASP A 142 17.63 -1.41 2.46
CA ASP A 142 19.05 -0.98 2.30
C ASP A 142 19.58 -0.97 0.86
N VAL A 143 18.75 -1.23 -0.15
CA VAL A 143 19.21 -1.26 -1.54
C VAL A 143 18.94 0.08 -2.21
N ALA A 144 19.99 0.74 -2.69
CA ALA A 144 19.88 1.92 -3.55
C ALA A 144 20.97 1.87 -4.63
N ALA A 145 20.62 2.34 -5.82
CA ALA A 145 21.54 2.46 -6.94
C ALA A 145 21.28 3.77 -7.68
N ASP A 146 22.34 4.51 -8.01
CA ASP A 146 22.26 5.69 -8.86
C ASP A 146 22.05 5.30 -10.34
N GLU A 147 22.61 4.16 -10.74
CA GLU A 147 22.36 3.53 -12.04
C GLU A 147 22.29 2.02 -11.85
N GLY A 148 21.17 1.42 -12.27
CA GLY A 148 21.06 -0.02 -12.32
C GLY A 148 19.96 -0.50 -13.26
N ALA A 149 19.92 -1.80 -13.47
CA ALA A 149 18.88 -2.46 -14.25
C ALA A 149 17.91 -3.18 -13.31
N LEU A 150 16.63 -3.22 -13.68
CA LEU A 150 15.57 -3.86 -12.90
C LEU A 150 14.58 -4.56 -13.85
N ASP A 151 14.21 -5.79 -13.51
CA ASP A 151 13.16 -6.57 -14.17
C ASP A 151 12.21 -7.10 -13.10
N LEU A 152 10.99 -6.54 -13.07
CA LEU A 152 9.90 -6.87 -12.17
C LEU A 152 8.80 -7.58 -12.97
N ARG A 153 8.29 -8.72 -12.49
CA ARG A 153 7.28 -9.51 -13.19
C ARG A 153 6.08 -9.80 -12.31
N GLY A 154 4.90 -9.86 -12.95
CA GLY A 154 3.65 -10.20 -12.27
C GLY A 154 3.29 -9.23 -11.14
N PHE A 155 3.53 -7.93 -11.34
CA PHE A 155 3.27 -6.96 -10.29
C PHE A 155 1.77 -6.68 -10.17
N SER A 156 1.28 -6.66 -8.93
CA SER A 156 -0.05 -6.19 -8.57
C SER A 156 0.02 -5.26 -7.36
N GLY A 157 -0.53 -4.06 -7.48
CA GLY A 157 -0.50 -3.10 -6.38
C GLY A 157 -0.91 -1.70 -6.76
N ARG A 158 -0.25 -0.72 -6.15
CA ARG A 158 -0.39 0.70 -6.44
C ARG A 158 0.89 1.29 -7.02
N ALA A 159 0.73 2.28 -7.88
CA ALA A 159 1.81 3.12 -8.36
C ALA A 159 1.50 4.59 -8.06
N THR A 160 2.48 5.30 -7.52
CA THR A 160 2.37 6.74 -7.25
C THR A 160 3.46 7.47 -8.00
N ALA A 161 3.07 8.33 -8.94
CA ALA A 161 3.99 9.18 -9.68
C ALA A 161 3.93 10.62 -9.13
N THR A 162 5.06 11.14 -8.67
CA THR A 162 5.25 12.52 -8.23
C THR A 162 6.37 13.16 -9.07
N PRO A 163 6.61 14.47 -9.01
CA PRO A 163 7.79 15.08 -9.64
C PRO A 163 9.13 14.43 -9.27
N GLU A 164 9.23 13.76 -8.11
CA GLU A 164 10.46 13.15 -7.62
C GLU A 164 10.70 11.74 -8.19
N GLY A 165 9.66 11.08 -8.71
CA GLY A 165 9.78 9.75 -9.28
C GLY A 165 8.50 8.92 -9.18
N LEU A 166 8.68 7.62 -9.37
CA LEU A 166 7.63 6.62 -9.35
C LEU A 166 7.85 5.66 -8.17
N THR A 167 6.85 5.52 -7.32
CA THR A 167 6.82 4.53 -6.24
C THR A 167 5.84 3.43 -6.59
N LEU A 168 6.27 2.18 -6.50
CA LEU A 168 5.45 0.98 -6.66
C LEU A 168 5.35 0.26 -5.32
N GLU A 169 4.13 -0.04 -4.90
CA GLU A 169 3.85 -0.74 -3.66
C GLU A 169 2.85 -1.85 -3.89
N GLY A 170 3.21 -3.10 -3.55
CA GLY A 170 2.35 -4.26 -3.74
C GLY A 170 3.10 -5.57 -3.70
N SER A 171 2.63 -6.54 -4.49
CA SER A 171 3.23 -7.87 -4.62
C SER A 171 3.73 -8.08 -6.04
N ALA A 172 4.73 -8.94 -6.20
CA ALA A 172 5.26 -9.33 -7.51
C ALA A 172 5.71 -10.79 -7.48
N ASP A 173 5.58 -11.48 -8.60
CA ASP A 173 6.01 -12.88 -8.75
C ASP A 173 7.54 -13.02 -8.68
N SER A 174 8.24 -12.01 -9.20
CA SER A 174 9.70 -11.95 -9.13
C SER A 174 10.20 -10.54 -9.37
N LEU A 175 11.34 -10.25 -8.75
CA LEU A 175 12.09 -9.02 -8.94
C LEU A 175 13.56 -9.40 -9.08
N SER A 176 14.19 -8.94 -10.16
CA SER A 176 15.64 -9.00 -10.31
C SER A 176 16.20 -7.61 -10.56
N PHE A 177 17.37 -7.34 -10.00
CA PHE A 177 18.04 -6.06 -10.17
C PHE A 177 19.55 -6.25 -10.28
N THR A 178 20.21 -5.39 -11.06
CA THR A 178 21.65 -5.42 -11.27
C THR A 178 22.29 -4.10 -10.88
N ILE A 179 23.28 -4.16 -9.99
CA ILE A 179 24.03 -3.01 -9.47
C ILE A 179 25.52 -3.34 -9.55
N GLY A 180 26.32 -2.47 -10.19
CA GLY A 180 27.77 -2.66 -10.30
C GLY A 180 28.18 -3.98 -10.96
N GLY A 181 27.34 -4.52 -11.87
CA GLY A 181 27.57 -5.79 -12.56
C GLY A 181 27.13 -7.04 -11.77
N ASN A 182 26.64 -6.90 -10.54
CA ASN A 182 26.11 -8.02 -9.75
C ASN A 182 24.58 -8.07 -9.87
N THR A 183 24.04 -9.24 -10.18
CA THR A 183 22.59 -9.46 -10.27
C THR A 183 22.06 -10.10 -8.98
N TYR A 184 21.00 -9.53 -8.46
CA TYR A 184 20.27 -9.98 -7.28
C TYR A 184 18.85 -10.36 -7.68
N GLN A 185 18.28 -11.35 -7.01
CA GLN A 185 16.93 -11.82 -7.26
C GLN A 185 16.17 -11.94 -5.94
N ARG A 186 14.96 -11.41 -5.93
CA ARG A 186 13.96 -11.57 -4.87
C ARG A 186 12.76 -12.28 -5.50
N VAL A 187 12.40 -13.42 -4.92
CA VAL A 187 11.20 -14.19 -5.25
C VAL A 187 10.24 -14.03 -4.08
#